data_AF-A0A0C3M6D9-F1
#
_entry.id   AF-A0A0C3M6D9-F1
#
_cell.length_a   1.000
_cell.length_b   1.000
_cell.length_c   1.000
_cell.angle_alpha   90.00
_cell.angle_beta   90.00
_cell.angle_gamma   90.00
#
_symmetry.space_group_name_H-M   'P 1'
#
loop_
_entity.id
_entity.type
_entity.pdbx_description
1 polymer ?
#
loop_
_entity_poly.entity_id
_entity_poly.type
_entity_poly.pdbx_seq_one_letter_code
_entity_poly.pdbx_strand_id
1 'polypeptide(L)'
;EDRIPTARGFTWLWHDLTTYEHYDIELRFQGRDLTSPAVLTGSGKSKHAVSVAGGPAGVAGPLTEAGAKQVLSSVTERSRSIFALLAEQQIANIDAEADERIGAAAAKSDGASPAKKTLNVTAAQMSQYAIPYESLFVMAREKFIATSDQALRGLLQEFRDHGMVVTGVASSGGGEMIWIPLARNVLERLLQSSDEE
;
A
#
# COMPACT_ATOMS: atom_id res chain seq x y z
N GLU A 1 31.44 -36.19 17.34
CA GLU A 1 31.04 -35.10 16.44
C GLU A 1 29.67 -35.46 15.86
N ASP A 2 28.60 -34.98 16.48
CA ASP A 2 27.22 -35.26 16.03
C ASP A 2 26.83 -34.27 14.94
N ARG A 3 26.74 -34.79 13.71
CA ARG A 3 26.42 -34.01 12.52
C ARG A 3 24.90 -33.93 12.38
N ILE A 4 24.33 -32.76 12.65
CA ILE A 4 22.88 -32.51 12.55
C ILE A 4 22.40 -32.79 11.11
N PRO A 5 21.38 -33.65 10.88
CA PRO A 5 20.93 -34.00 9.55
C PRO A 5 20.22 -32.83 8.85
N THR A 6 20.61 -32.53 7.61
CA THR A 6 20.11 -31.41 6.80
C THR A 6 18.72 -31.63 6.17
N ALA A 7 18.07 -32.75 6.44
CA ALA A 7 16.82 -33.17 5.78
C ALA A 7 15.62 -33.39 6.72
N ARG A 8 15.74 -33.08 8.02
CA ARG A 8 14.59 -33.11 8.93
C ARG A 8 13.99 -31.71 9.00
N GLY A 9 12.75 -31.58 8.55
CA GLY A 9 11.92 -30.40 8.83
C GLY A 9 11.77 -30.17 10.34
N PHE A 10 11.10 -29.09 10.71
CA PHE A 10 10.88 -28.70 12.11
C PHE A 10 10.44 -29.89 12.98
N THR A 11 11.22 -30.21 14.02
CA THR A 11 10.89 -31.25 14.99
C THR A 11 10.05 -30.64 16.10
N TRP A 12 8.81 -30.25 15.75
CA TRP A 12 7.88 -29.62 16.68
C TRP A 12 7.59 -30.55 17.87
N LEU A 13 7.69 -30.02 19.08
CA LEU A 13 7.12 -30.63 20.28
C LEU A 13 5.90 -29.80 20.68
N TRP A 14 4.72 -30.37 20.50
CA TRP A 14 3.46 -29.68 20.71
C TRP A 14 3.14 -29.58 22.19
N HIS A 15 2.77 -28.39 22.64
CA HIS A 15 2.32 -28.13 24.00
C HIS A 15 0.89 -27.60 23.94
N ASP A 16 0.03 -28.03 24.86
CA ASP A 16 -1.29 -27.41 25.06
C ASP A 16 -1.12 -26.20 25.98
N LEU A 17 -1.29 -25.01 25.40
CA LEU A 17 -1.23 -23.72 26.09
C LEU A 17 -2.54 -22.97 25.84
N THR A 18 -3.67 -23.58 26.19
CA THR A 18 -4.98 -22.92 26.11
C THR A 18 -5.03 -21.73 27.07
N THR A 19 -4.76 -20.53 26.56
CA THR A 19 -4.95 -19.27 27.28
C THR A 19 -6.29 -18.64 26.88
N TYR A 20 -6.92 -17.94 27.82
CA TYR A 20 -8.10 -17.10 27.55
C TYR A 20 -7.71 -15.64 27.27
N GLU A 21 -6.46 -15.41 26.88
CA GLU A 21 -5.99 -14.09 26.50
C GLU A 21 -6.70 -13.63 25.24
N HIS A 22 -6.95 -12.32 25.17
CA HIS A 22 -7.65 -11.73 24.04
C HIS A 22 -6.72 -11.67 22.82
N TYR A 23 -7.27 -12.01 21.65
CA TYR A 23 -6.55 -11.98 20.37
C TYR A 23 -6.48 -10.59 19.74
N ASP A 24 -6.35 -9.53 20.55
CA ASP A 24 -6.48 -8.15 20.07
C ASP A 24 -5.39 -7.80 19.04
N ILE A 25 -4.17 -8.30 19.25
CA ILE A 25 -3.00 -8.02 18.39
C ILE A 25 -3.08 -8.80 17.07
N GLU A 26 -3.59 -10.02 17.11
CA GLU A 26 -3.74 -10.92 15.97
C GLU A 26 -4.89 -10.46 15.07
N LEU A 27 -5.97 -9.93 15.67
CA LEU A 27 -7.18 -9.55 14.97
C LEU A 27 -7.14 -8.13 14.40
N ARG A 28 -6.35 -7.20 14.96
CA ARG A 28 -6.30 -5.79 14.49
C ARG A 28 -6.03 -5.62 12.99
N PHE A 29 -5.29 -6.56 12.38
CA PHE A 29 -4.90 -6.47 10.96
C PHE A 29 -5.92 -7.07 9.99
N GLN A 30 -6.90 -7.85 10.44
CA GLN A 30 -7.87 -8.48 9.54
C GLN A 30 -8.85 -7.47 8.91
N GLY A 31 -8.87 -6.22 9.40
CA GLY A 31 -9.80 -5.17 8.93
C GLY A 31 -11.26 -5.61 9.05
N ARG A 32 -11.53 -6.62 9.88
CA ARG A 32 -12.81 -7.27 10.03
C ARG A 32 -13.41 -6.75 11.31
N ASP A 33 -14.33 -5.82 11.19
CA ASP A 33 -15.20 -5.44 12.29
C ASP A 33 -16.07 -6.64 12.66
N LEU A 34 -15.66 -7.37 13.69
CA LEU A 34 -16.35 -8.57 14.19
C LEU A 34 -17.71 -8.24 14.81
N THR A 35 -17.97 -6.95 15.10
CA THR A 35 -19.25 -6.48 15.63
C THR A 35 -20.25 -6.18 14.50
N SER A 36 -19.78 -6.11 13.25
CA SER A 36 -20.65 -5.92 12.11
C SER A 36 -21.45 -7.19 11.80
N PRO A 37 -22.80 -7.11 11.72
CA PRO A 37 -23.66 -8.27 11.43
C PRO A 37 -23.37 -8.93 10.06
N ALA A 38 -22.61 -8.27 9.17
CA ALA A 38 -22.15 -8.83 7.92
C ALA A 38 -21.13 -9.98 8.07
N VAL A 39 -20.48 -10.11 9.23
CA VAL A 39 -19.53 -11.20 9.51
C VAL A 39 -20.25 -12.50 9.88
N LEU A 40 -21.41 -12.40 10.54
CA LEU A 40 -22.20 -13.55 11.01
C LEU A 40 -22.88 -14.32 9.87
N THR A 41 -23.12 -13.68 8.72
CA THR A 41 -23.81 -14.29 7.57
C THR A 41 -22.88 -15.04 6.62
N GLY A 42 -21.62 -15.27 7.00
CA GLY A 42 -20.63 -16.01 6.19
C GLY A 42 -20.26 -15.34 4.85
N SER A 43 -20.84 -14.17 4.56
CA SER A 43 -20.63 -13.40 3.34
C SER A 43 -19.51 -12.36 3.50
N GLY A 44 -18.92 -12.27 4.70
CA GLY A 44 -17.80 -11.39 5.04
C GLY A 44 -16.47 -11.85 4.42
N LYS A 45 -16.40 -11.96 3.10
CA LYS A 45 -15.11 -11.78 2.41
C LYS A 45 -14.66 -10.37 2.77
N SER A 46 -13.56 -10.24 3.51
CA SER A 46 -12.93 -8.95 3.71
C SER A 46 -12.62 -8.38 2.33
N LYS A 47 -13.42 -7.42 1.88
CA LYS A 47 -13.21 -6.68 0.63
C LYS A 47 -11.91 -5.85 0.70
N HIS A 48 -11.27 -5.82 1.88
CA HIS A 48 -10.09 -5.03 2.23
C HIS A 48 -8.85 -5.90 2.51
N ALA A 49 -8.94 -7.23 2.42
CA ALA A 49 -7.77 -8.11 2.41
C ALA A 49 -7.12 -8.03 1.01
N VAL A 50 -6.33 -6.98 0.79
CA VAL A 50 -5.56 -6.82 -0.44
C VAL A 50 -4.35 -7.73 -0.37
N SER A 51 -4.36 -8.84 -1.12
CA SER A 51 -3.17 -9.64 -1.35
C SER A 51 -2.15 -8.80 -2.12
N VAL A 52 -1.13 -8.29 -1.44
CA VAL A 52 -0.01 -7.61 -2.07
C VAL A 52 0.81 -8.69 -2.79
N ALA A 53 0.60 -8.84 -4.10
CA ALA A 53 1.43 -9.70 -4.93
C ALA A 53 2.74 -8.96 -5.23
N GLY A 54 3.87 -9.41 -4.66
CA GLY A 54 5.19 -8.90 -5.05
C GLY A 54 6.24 -8.79 -3.95
N GLY A 55 5.91 -8.97 -2.67
CA GLY A 55 6.90 -9.02 -1.60
C GLY A 55 7.67 -10.36 -1.57
N PRO A 56 8.96 -10.39 -1.22
CA PRO A 56 9.68 -11.66 -1.01
C PRO A 56 8.90 -12.51 0.00
N ALA A 57 8.74 -13.78 -0.31
CA ALA A 57 8.00 -14.73 0.51
C ALA A 57 8.62 -14.78 1.93
N GLY A 58 7.98 -14.09 2.89
CA GLY A 58 8.32 -14.20 4.30
C GLY A 58 8.38 -12.92 5.14
N VAL A 59 8.25 -11.70 4.59
CA VAL A 59 8.50 -10.48 5.40
C VAL A 59 7.31 -9.53 5.59
N ALA A 60 6.23 -9.62 4.82
CA ALA A 60 5.03 -8.86 5.14
C ALA A 60 3.78 -9.63 4.68
N GLY A 61 2.84 -9.87 5.60
CA GLY A 61 1.50 -10.27 5.23
C GLY A 61 0.85 -9.22 4.32
N PRO A 62 -0.27 -9.55 3.64
CA PRO A 62 -1.01 -8.59 2.83
C PRO A 62 -1.27 -7.30 3.64
N LEU A 63 -0.70 -6.17 3.20
CA LEU A 63 -0.92 -4.88 3.84
C LEU A 63 -2.40 -4.52 3.72
N THR A 64 -3.12 -4.62 4.83
CA THR A 64 -4.53 -4.27 4.90
C THR A 64 -4.70 -2.78 5.16
N GLU A 65 -5.87 -2.23 4.82
CA GLU A 65 -6.19 -0.82 5.09
C GLU A 65 -6.01 -0.47 6.58
N ALA A 66 -6.43 -1.35 7.49
CA ALA A 66 -6.27 -1.15 8.93
C ALA A 66 -4.79 -1.17 9.35
N GLY A 67 -3.99 -2.07 8.77
CA GLY A 67 -2.54 -2.09 8.98
C GLY A 67 -1.87 -0.80 8.51
N ALA A 68 -2.27 -0.28 7.33
CA ALA A 68 -1.77 0.99 6.82
C ALA A 68 -2.13 2.17 7.74
N LYS A 69 -3.37 2.24 8.23
CA LYS A 69 -3.79 3.27 9.22
C LYS A 69 -2.97 3.20 10.50
N GLN A 70 -2.74 1.99 11.03
CA GLN A 70 -1.93 1.80 12.23
C GLN A 70 -0.50 2.31 12.02
N VAL A 71 0.11 1.98 10.88
CA VAL A 71 1.45 2.47 10.54
C VAL A 71 1.45 4.00 10.44
N LEU A 72 0.49 4.59 9.72
CA LEU A 72 0.38 6.06 9.59
C LEU A 72 0.22 6.76 10.95
N SER A 73 -0.56 6.20 11.88
CA SER A 73 -0.72 6.78 13.22
C SER A 73 0.56 6.77 14.08
N SER A 74 1.50 5.87 13.76
CA SER A 74 2.75 5.69 14.53
C SER A 74 3.94 6.48 13.98
N VAL A 75 3.77 7.11 12.83
CA VAL A 75 4.83 7.69 12.02
C VAL A 75 4.86 9.23 12.18
N THR A 76 6.02 9.85 11.94
CA THR A 76 6.18 11.30 12.12
C THR A 76 5.33 12.11 11.13
N GLU A 77 4.96 13.35 11.50
CA GLU A 77 4.19 14.26 10.64
C GLU A 77 4.85 14.51 9.27
N ARG A 78 6.20 14.60 9.23
CA ARG A 78 6.95 14.74 7.98
C ARG A 78 6.90 13.50 7.10
N SER A 79 6.97 12.32 7.71
CA SER A 79 6.79 11.06 6.99
C SER A 79 5.37 10.95 6.43
N ARG A 80 4.33 11.34 7.21
CA ARG A 80 2.93 11.40 6.74
C ARG A 80 2.76 12.33 5.54
N SER A 81 3.37 13.52 5.56
CA SER A 81 3.28 14.44 4.42
C SER A 81 4.01 13.96 3.17
N ILE A 82 5.12 13.21 3.30
CA ILE A 82 5.75 12.53 2.14
C ILE A 82 4.83 11.45 1.57
N PHE A 83 4.20 10.65 2.43
CA PHE A 83 3.25 9.64 2.01
C PHE A 83 2.07 10.28 1.27
N ALA A 84 1.52 11.38 1.80
CA ALA A 84 0.45 12.13 1.17
C ALA A 84 0.85 12.67 -0.21
N LEU A 85 2.02 13.31 -0.32
CA LEU A 85 2.55 13.82 -1.59
C LEU A 85 2.69 12.70 -2.62
N LEU A 86 3.26 11.56 -2.23
CA LEU A 86 3.45 10.43 -3.14
C LEU A 86 2.11 9.82 -3.58
N ALA A 87 1.14 9.69 -2.67
CA ALA A 87 -0.19 9.17 -2.97
C ALA A 87 -0.99 10.13 -3.89
N GLU A 88 -0.94 11.44 -3.64
CA GLU A 88 -1.54 12.47 -4.50
C GLU A 88 -1.03 12.35 -5.94
N GLN A 89 0.29 12.30 -6.10
CA GLN A 89 0.91 12.21 -7.41
C GLN A 89 0.55 10.90 -8.12
N GLN A 90 0.49 9.80 -7.37
CA GLN A 90 0.12 8.49 -7.93
C GLN A 90 -1.34 8.48 -8.39
N ILE A 91 -2.25 9.11 -7.65
CA ILE A 91 -3.65 9.29 -8.06
C ILE A 91 -3.75 10.22 -9.28
N ALA A 92 -2.98 11.30 -9.32
CA ALA A 92 -2.94 12.22 -10.46
C ALA A 92 -2.49 11.50 -11.75
N ASN A 93 -1.48 10.63 -11.66
CA ASN A 93 -1.04 9.80 -12.79
C ASN A 93 -2.13 8.82 -13.25
N ILE A 94 -2.91 8.26 -12.31
CA ILE A 94 -4.05 7.37 -12.64
C ILE A 94 -5.17 8.15 -13.33
N ASP A 95 -5.50 9.34 -12.82
CA ASP A 95 -6.56 10.19 -13.37
C ASP A 95 -6.18 10.71 -14.77
N ALA A 96 -4.90 11.07 -15.02
CA ALA A 96 -4.41 11.45 -16.34
C ALA A 96 -4.56 10.32 -17.38
N GLU A 97 -4.17 9.10 -17.01
CA GLU A 97 -4.36 7.90 -17.83
C GLU A 97 -5.85 7.54 -18.03
N ALA A 98 -6.71 7.85 -17.06
CA ALA A 98 -8.15 7.70 -17.22
C ALA A 98 -8.70 8.65 -18.29
N ASP A 99 -8.28 9.91 -18.25
CA ASP A 99 -8.71 10.93 -19.20
C ASP A 99 -8.23 10.65 -20.62
N GLU A 100 -7.00 10.14 -20.81
CA GLU A 100 -6.52 9.70 -22.12
C GLU A 100 -7.34 8.54 -22.69
N ARG A 101 -7.67 7.54 -21.87
CA ARG A 101 -8.50 6.40 -22.29
C ARG A 101 -9.94 6.81 -22.59
N ILE A 102 -10.49 7.76 -21.84
CA ILE A 102 -11.81 8.35 -22.10
C ILE A 102 -11.78 9.16 -23.39
N GLY A 103 -10.75 9.98 -23.63
CA GLY A 103 -10.58 10.74 -24.86
C GLY A 103 -10.48 9.84 -26.11
N ALA A 104 -9.74 8.74 -26.01
CA ALA A 104 -9.64 7.74 -27.08
C ALA A 104 -10.94 6.97 -27.33
N ALA A 105 -11.76 6.76 -26.28
CA ALA A 105 -13.07 6.09 -26.39
C ALA A 105 -14.17 7.04 -26.89
N ALA A 106 -14.15 8.32 -26.48
CA ALA A 106 -15.08 9.35 -26.95
C ALA A 106 -14.92 9.62 -28.45
N ALA A 107 -13.70 9.47 -29.01
CA ALA A 107 -13.47 9.49 -30.45
C ALA A 107 -14.15 8.32 -31.21
N LYS A 108 -14.62 7.28 -30.52
CA LYS A 108 -15.26 6.08 -31.09
C LYS A 108 -16.76 5.95 -30.76
N SER A 109 -17.31 6.77 -29.85
CA SER A 109 -18.72 6.67 -29.46
C SER A 109 -19.39 8.04 -29.47
N ASP A 110 -20.44 8.19 -30.27
CA ASP A 110 -21.25 9.41 -30.36
C ASP A 110 -21.90 9.78 -29.01
N GLY A 111 -21.40 10.84 -28.37
CA GLY A 111 -22.22 11.83 -27.67
C GLY A 111 -22.79 11.52 -26.28
N ALA A 112 -22.30 10.52 -25.53
CA ALA A 112 -22.72 10.37 -24.12
C ALA A 112 -21.79 11.17 -23.18
N SER A 113 -22.37 12.13 -22.41
CA SER A 113 -21.64 12.98 -21.45
C SER A 113 -20.77 12.17 -20.48
N PRO A 114 -19.55 12.68 -20.14
CA PRO A 114 -18.61 11.94 -19.32
C PRO A 114 -19.00 12.06 -17.84
N ALA A 115 -19.78 11.11 -17.33
CA ALA A 115 -19.70 10.84 -15.89
C ALA A 115 -18.24 10.47 -15.58
N LYS A 116 -17.59 11.18 -14.65
CA LYS A 116 -16.18 10.98 -14.24
C LYS A 116 -15.98 9.51 -13.87
N LYS A 117 -15.58 8.71 -14.84
CA LYS A 117 -15.43 7.26 -14.69
C LYS A 117 -14.04 7.04 -14.12
N THR A 118 -13.95 7.07 -12.80
CA THR A 118 -12.71 6.74 -12.10
C THR A 118 -12.30 5.30 -12.43
N LEU A 119 -11.04 5.11 -12.81
CA LEU A 119 -10.50 3.78 -13.08
C LEU A 119 -10.35 3.03 -11.75
N ASN A 120 -11.02 1.89 -11.62
CA ASN A 120 -10.74 0.95 -10.54
C ASN A 120 -9.41 0.25 -10.83
N VAL A 121 -8.31 0.83 -10.32
CA VAL A 121 -6.95 0.27 -10.41
C VAL A 121 -6.70 -0.67 -9.24
N THR A 122 -6.24 -1.89 -9.54
CA THR A 122 -5.88 -2.89 -8.52
C THR A 122 -4.42 -2.73 -8.06
N ALA A 123 -4.09 -3.27 -6.88
CA ALA A 123 -2.74 -3.16 -6.29
C ALA A 123 -1.61 -3.63 -7.22
N ALA A 124 -1.85 -4.67 -8.05
CA ALA A 124 -0.86 -5.19 -8.99
C ALA A 124 -0.57 -4.23 -10.16
N GLN A 125 -1.50 -3.33 -10.48
CA GLN A 125 -1.36 -2.35 -11.56
C GLN A 125 -0.71 -1.05 -11.07
N MET A 126 -0.56 -0.87 -9.76
CA MET A 126 0.00 0.36 -9.17
C MET A 126 1.45 0.61 -9.59
N SER A 127 2.21 -0.43 -9.95
CA SER A 127 3.57 -0.29 -10.47
C SER A 127 3.65 0.44 -11.81
N GLN A 128 2.56 0.46 -12.60
CA GLN A 128 2.49 1.22 -13.85
C GLN A 128 2.41 2.73 -13.60
N TYR A 129 1.89 3.11 -12.43
CA TYR A 129 1.73 4.50 -12.00
C TYR A 129 2.86 4.95 -11.06
N ALA A 130 3.98 4.24 -11.06
CA ALA A 130 5.13 4.57 -10.24
C ALA A 130 5.75 5.92 -10.64
N ILE A 131 6.33 6.60 -9.66
CA ILE A 131 6.94 7.92 -9.83
C ILE A 131 8.47 7.78 -9.71
N PRO A 132 9.26 8.45 -10.55
CA PRO A 132 10.71 8.45 -10.39
C PRO A 132 11.12 9.15 -9.09
N TYR A 133 12.05 8.54 -8.36
CA TYR A 133 12.57 9.04 -7.09
C TYR A 133 13.01 10.51 -7.16
N GLU A 134 13.70 10.87 -8.24
CA GLU A 134 14.18 12.24 -8.45
C GLU A 134 13.04 13.26 -8.53
N SER A 135 11.92 12.91 -9.18
CA SER A 135 10.76 13.79 -9.26
C SER A 135 10.12 13.97 -7.89
N LEU A 136 10.00 12.89 -7.11
CA LEU A 136 9.53 12.96 -5.73
C LEU A 136 10.43 13.86 -4.88
N PHE A 137 11.74 13.76 -5.05
CA PHE A 137 12.71 14.57 -4.31
C PHE A 137 12.57 16.06 -4.62
N VAL A 138 12.40 16.44 -5.89
CA VAL A 138 12.15 17.83 -6.28
C VAL A 138 10.86 18.35 -5.63
N MET A 139 9.76 17.60 -5.73
CA MET A 139 8.47 18.00 -5.12
C MET A 139 8.55 18.10 -3.59
N ALA A 140 9.24 17.16 -2.94
CA ALA A 140 9.44 17.16 -1.49
C ALA A 140 10.27 18.36 -1.02
N ARG A 141 11.23 18.82 -1.83
CA ARG A 141 12.00 20.04 -1.57
C ARG A 141 11.17 21.29 -1.75
N GLU A 142 10.33 21.36 -2.79
CA GLU A 142 9.43 22.49 -3.03
C GLU A 142 8.40 22.67 -1.90
N LYS A 143 7.89 21.56 -1.35
CA LYS A 143 7.00 21.58 -0.18
C LYS A 143 7.76 21.64 1.16
N PHE A 144 9.08 21.84 1.15
CA PHE A 144 9.95 21.91 2.34
C PHE A 144 9.88 20.69 3.29
N ILE A 145 9.51 19.51 2.79
CA ILE A 145 9.34 18.31 3.62
C ILE A 145 10.69 17.62 3.87
N ALA A 146 11.51 17.49 2.81
CA ALA A 146 12.84 16.90 2.88
C ALA A 146 13.89 17.88 2.34
N THR A 147 14.90 18.17 3.16
CA THR A 147 15.96 19.15 2.81
C THR A 147 17.16 18.51 2.10
N SER A 148 17.36 17.21 2.25
CA SER A 148 18.45 16.44 1.65
C SER A 148 17.97 15.06 1.19
N ASP A 149 18.72 14.45 0.26
CA ASP A 149 18.45 13.10 -0.22
C ASP A 149 18.43 12.08 0.94
N GLN A 150 19.39 12.20 1.86
CA GLN A 150 19.47 11.32 3.03
C GLN A 150 18.26 11.46 3.95
N ALA A 151 17.73 12.68 4.11
CA ALA A 151 16.52 12.90 4.88
C ALA A 151 15.30 12.25 4.20
N LEU A 152 15.16 12.40 2.87
CA LEU A 152 14.07 11.75 2.13
C LEU A 152 14.15 10.22 2.24
N ARG A 153 15.34 9.63 2.06
CA ARG A 153 15.54 8.18 2.20
C ARG A 153 15.22 7.68 3.61
N GLY A 154 15.59 8.44 4.64
CA GLY A 154 15.24 8.12 6.03
C GLY A 154 13.73 8.07 6.26
N LEU A 155 13.00 9.06 5.75
CA LEU A 155 11.53 9.13 5.89
C LEU A 155 10.83 8.02 5.08
N LEU A 156 11.36 7.65 3.92
CA LEU A 156 10.83 6.54 3.10
C LEU A 156 11.16 5.16 3.69
N GLN A 157 12.23 5.04 4.46
CA GLN A 157 12.68 3.75 5.01
C GLN A 157 11.66 3.17 5.99
N GLU A 158 11.02 4.00 6.82
CA GLU A 158 9.93 3.59 7.72
C GLU A 158 8.79 2.89 6.94
N PHE A 159 8.38 3.48 5.81
CA PHE A 159 7.32 2.91 4.98
C PHE A 159 7.75 1.66 4.22
N ARG A 160 9.03 1.55 3.86
CA ARG A 160 9.58 0.40 3.16
C ARG A 160 9.62 -0.83 4.06
N ASP A 161 9.98 -0.64 5.32
CA ASP A 161 10.03 -1.71 6.32
C ASP A 161 8.64 -2.26 6.68
N HIS A 162 7.60 -1.45 6.51
CA HIS A 162 6.20 -1.86 6.67
C HIS A 162 5.52 -2.31 5.37
N GLY A 163 6.22 -2.35 4.24
CA GLY A 163 5.67 -2.74 2.94
C GLY A 163 4.63 -1.76 2.38
N MET A 164 4.60 -0.53 2.88
CA MET A 164 3.72 0.55 2.39
C MET A 164 4.27 1.24 1.14
N VAL A 165 5.59 1.21 0.96
CA VAL A 165 6.26 1.76 -0.23
C VAL A 165 7.14 0.69 -0.83
N VAL A 166 6.99 0.48 -2.13
CA VAL A 166 7.82 -0.44 -2.90
C VAL A 166 8.65 0.35 -3.88
N THR A 167 9.92 -0.02 -3.99
CA THR A 167 10.83 0.54 -4.99
C THR A 167 11.13 -0.51 -6.06
N GLY A 168 11.34 -0.05 -7.29
CA GLY A 168 11.65 -0.89 -8.43
C GLY A 168 12.54 -0.15 -9.42
N VAL A 169 13.21 -0.91 -10.26
CA VAL A 169 14.05 -0.36 -11.32
C VAL A 169 13.20 -0.25 -12.59
N ALA A 170 13.26 0.88 -13.28
CA ALA A 170 12.54 1.02 -14.55
C ALA A 170 13.10 0.01 -15.57
N SER A 171 12.22 -0.61 -16.36
CA SER A 171 12.56 -1.70 -17.30
C SER A 171 13.62 -1.34 -18.35
N SER A 172 13.90 -0.05 -18.57
CA SER A 172 14.86 0.45 -19.56
C SER A 172 16.18 0.95 -18.96
N GLY A 173 16.53 0.54 -17.73
CA GLY A 173 17.69 1.09 -17.02
C GLY A 173 17.50 2.53 -16.54
N GLY A 174 16.25 3.01 -16.54
CA GLY A 174 15.87 4.26 -15.89
C GLY A 174 15.96 4.14 -14.37
N GLY A 175 16.14 5.27 -13.71
CA GLY A 175 16.41 5.37 -12.27
C GLY A 175 15.36 4.71 -11.36
N GLU A 176 15.57 4.86 -10.06
CA GLU A 176 14.72 4.29 -9.02
C GLU A 176 13.27 4.81 -9.14
N MET A 177 12.31 3.89 -9.31
CA MET A 177 10.88 4.18 -9.35
C MET A 177 10.23 3.74 -8.03
N ILE A 178 9.29 4.52 -7.53
CA ILE A 178 8.64 4.31 -6.23
C ILE A 178 7.13 4.36 -6.39
N TRP A 179 6.41 3.46 -5.71
CA TRP A 179 4.94 3.44 -5.67
C TRP A 179 4.39 2.86 -4.37
N ILE A 180 3.14 3.18 -4.05
CA ILE A 180 2.38 2.51 -2.98
C ILE A 180 1.59 1.35 -3.57
N PRO A 181 1.73 0.11 -3.05
CA PRO A 181 1.04 -1.08 -3.57
C PRO A 181 -0.37 -1.23 -2.99
N LEU A 182 -1.15 -0.15 -2.94
CA LEU A 182 -2.53 -0.14 -2.45
C LEU A 182 -3.49 0.28 -3.57
N ALA A 183 -4.70 -0.28 -3.57
CA ALA A 183 -5.72 0.09 -4.55
C ALA A 183 -6.12 1.57 -4.42
N ARG A 184 -6.48 2.22 -5.54
CA ARG A 184 -6.87 3.65 -5.60
C ARG A 184 -7.90 4.04 -4.54
N ASN A 185 -8.98 3.26 -4.41
CA ASN A 185 -10.06 3.54 -3.45
C ASN A 185 -9.60 3.47 -1.98
N VAL A 186 -8.57 2.68 -1.69
CA VAL A 186 -7.99 2.59 -0.34
C VAL A 186 -7.07 3.78 -0.09
N LEU A 187 -6.25 4.16 -1.08
CA LEU A 187 -5.40 5.35 -1.00
C LEU A 187 -6.21 6.63 -0.74
N GLU A 188 -7.32 6.83 -1.46
CA GLU A 188 -8.19 8.00 -1.26
C GLU A 188 -8.74 8.06 0.18
N ARG A 189 -9.11 6.92 0.76
CA ARG A 189 -9.60 6.86 2.15
C ARG A 189 -8.50 7.11 3.17
N LEU A 190 -7.29 6.60 2.91
CA LEU A 190 -6.14 6.82 3.79
C LEU A 190 -5.73 8.30 3.82
N LEU A 191 -5.76 8.96 2.65
CA LEU A 191 -5.55 10.40 2.54
C LEU A 191 -6.60 11.20 3.31
N GLN A 192 -7.89 10.92 3.09
CA GLN A 192 -8.98 11.56 3.85
C GLN A 192 -8.80 11.41 5.36
N SER A 193 -8.46 10.20 5.84
CA SER A 193 -8.24 9.99 7.27
C SER A 193 -6.98 10.66 7.83
N SER A 194 -6.00 10.97 6.98
CA SER A 194 -4.76 11.63 7.40
C SER A 194 -4.88 13.15 7.41
N ASP A 195 -5.78 13.72 6.60
CA ASP A 195 -6.08 15.15 6.57
C ASP A 195 -6.99 15.60 7.73
N GLU A 196 -7.76 14.67 8.30
CA GLU A 196 -8.66 14.93 9.43
C GLU A 196 -7.95 14.91 10.80
N GLU A 197 -6.70 14.43 10.88
CA GLU A 197 -5.87 14.35 12.09
C GLU A 197 -4.85 15.50 12.21
#